data_AF-A0A6L9F3H4-F1
#
_entry.id   AF-A0A6L9F3H4-F1
#
_cell.length_a   1.000
_cell.length_b   1.000
_cell.length_c   1.000
_cell.angle_alpha   90.00
_cell.angle_beta   90.00
_cell.angle_gamma   90.00
#
_symmetry.space_group_name_H-M   'P 1'
#
loop_
_entity.id
_entity.type
_entity.pdbx_description
1 polymer ?
#
loop_
_entity_poly.entity_id
_entity_poly.type
_entity_poly.pdbx_seq_one_letter_code
_entity_poly.pdbx_strand_id
1 'polypeptide(L)'
;MSYLDATVDVYREAALTPDVGLCCTTNPIWELPGLKIPKIMQEMNYGCGSTVDARDLVNNPKILYVGVGGGMELLQFSYFSRQKGGVIGLDVVDEMLEASRKNFKEAEEQNDWFKSEFVDLRKGDALNLPLEDNSVDVAAQNCLFNIFKAEDLKKAIAEMYRVLKPHGRLVMSDPTCEQPMNDNLRNDDRLRALCLSGSLPIKEYVKMLTDAGFGTIEIRARKPYRILDPKNYDTDELIYIESIEVAAIKDPMPEDGPCMFTGRAAIYFGDEDYYDDKKGHVLLKNQPLAVCDKTAEALAALNRDDIFISESTWHYDGGGCC
;
A
#
# COMPACT_ATOMS: atom_id res chain seq x y z
N MET A 1 27.55 -5.42 8.57
CA MET A 1 26.34 -5.95 7.93
C MET A 1 25.47 -4.74 7.64
N SER A 2 24.98 -4.56 6.42
CA SER A 2 24.04 -3.48 6.12
C SER A 2 22.63 -3.87 6.60
N TYR A 3 21.75 -2.89 6.75
CA TYR A 3 20.35 -3.15 7.10
C TYR A 3 19.64 -4.01 6.02
N LEU A 4 20.09 -3.93 4.77
CA LEU A 4 19.61 -4.77 3.67
C LEU A 4 20.07 -6.23 3.82
N ASP A 5 21.32 -6.45 4.23
CA ASP A 5 21.82 -7.81 4.52
C ASP A 5 21.03 -8.44 5.69
N ALA A 6 20.79 -7.67 6.75
CA ALA A 6 19.98 -8.12 7.89
C ALA A 6 18.54 -8.46 7.46
N THR A 7 17.97 -7.67 6.54
CA THR A 7 16.66 -7.95 5.94
C THR A 7 16.67 -9.28 5.18
N VAL A 8 17.65 -9.47 4.29
CA VAL A 8 17.80 -10.72 3.51
C VAL A 8 17.92 -11.92 4.45
N ASP A 9 18.68 -11.81 5.54
CA ASP A 9 18.84 -12.90 6.50
C ASP A 9 17.53 -13.22 7.24
N VAL A 10 16.80 -12.20 7.72
CA VAL A 10 15.48 -12.39 8.37
C VAL A 10 14.50 -13.10 7.45
N TYR A 11 14.38 -12.65 6.19
CA TYR A 11 13.45 -13.25 5.24
C TYR A 11 13.98 -14.59 4.70
N ARG A 12 15.29 -14.83 4.61
CA ARG A 12 15.81 -16.18 4.32
C ARG A 12 15.35 -17.17 5.37
N GLU A 13 15.49 -16.84 6.65
CA GLU A 13 15.04 -17.70 7.75
C GLU A 13 13.54 -17.97 7.67
N ALA A 14 12.73 -16.93 7.43
CA ALA A 14 11.29 -17.03 7.27
C ALA A 14 10.87 -17.89 6.03
N ALA A 15 11.67 -17.90 4.96
CA ALA A 15 11.42 -18.73 3.78
C ALA A 15 11.58 -20.22 4.11
N LEU A 16 12.59 -20.54 4.93
CA LEU A 16 12.93 -21.91 5.31
C LEU A 16 12.06 -22.43 6.46
N THR A 17 11.71 -21.56 7.40
CA THR A 17 10.91 -21.86 8.58
C THR A 17 9.87 -20.75 8.78
N PRO A 18 8.64 -20.90 8.23
CA PRO A 18 7.62 -19.87 8.30
C PRO A 18 7.31 -19.42 9.74
N ASP A 19 7.45 -18.11 9.98
CA ASP A 19 7.10 -17.48 11.25
C ASP A 19 5.77 -16.73 11.13
N VAL A 20 4.69 -17.38 11.57
CA VAL A 20 3.31 -16.84 11.56
C VAL A 20 3.18 -15.54 12.39
N GLY A 21 4.16 -15.23 13.25
CA GLY A 21 4.20 -14.03 14.07
C GLY A 21 4.99 -12.85 13.49
N LEU A 22 5.69 -13.04 12.37
CA LEU A 22 6.65 -12.06 11.84
C LEU A 22 5.97 -10.73 11.49
N CYS A 23 4.77 -10.79 10.91
CA CYS A 23 3.93 -9.62 10.65
C CYS A 23 2.49 -9.95 11.10
N CYS A 24 2.05 -9.38 12.22
CA CYS A 24 0.75 -9.71 12.78
C CYS A 24 -0.30 -8.66 12.40
N THR A 25 -0.85 -8.78 11.20
CA THR A 25 -2.24 -8.35 11.01
C THR A 25 -3.12 -9.57 10.74
N THR A 26 -4.15 -9.75 11.57
CA THR A 26 -5.21 -10.71 11.33
C THR A 26 -6.22 -10.09 10.36
N ASN A 27 -5.78 -9.76 9.14
CA ASN A 27 -6.73 -9.35 8.12
C ASN A 27 -7.49 -10.59 7.64
N PRO A 28 -8.82 -10.52 7.52
CA PRO A 28 -9.57 -11.59 6.89
C PRO A 28 -9.02 -11.83 5.48
N ILE A 29 -8.75 -13.08 5.15
CA ILE A 29 -8.32 -13.46 3.81
C ILE A 29 -9.51 -13.23 2.86
N TRP A 30 -9.26 -12.62 1.71
CA TRP A 30 -10.27 -12.47 0.67
C TRP A 30 -10.80 -13.84 0.23
N GLU A 31 -12.06 -14.12 0.54
CA GLU A 31 -12.78 -15.30 0.06
C GLU A 31 -13.49 -14.99 -1.27
N LEU A 32 -12.72 -14.80 -2.34
CA LEU A 32 -13.30 -14.64 -3.67
C LEU A 32 -13.85 -15.98 -4.18
N PRO A 33 -14.97 -16.00 -4.93
CA PRO A 33 -15.52 -17.24 -5.46
C PRO A 33 -14.49 -18.05 -6.25
N GLY A 34 -14.21 -19.27 -5.77
CA GLY A 34 -13.25 -20.19 -6.39
C GLY A 34 -11.78 -19.89 -6.10
N LEU A 35 -11.45 -18.86 -5.33
CA LEU A 35 -10.10 -18.61 -4.83
C LEU A 35 -9.90 -19.36 -3.51
N LYS A 36 -8.90 -20.25 -3.47
CA LYS A 36 -8.42 -20.92 -2.27
C LYS A 36 -6.96 -20.55 -2.06
N ILE A 37 -6.65 -19.96 -0.90
CA ILE A 37 -5.28 -19.65 -0.52
C ILE A 37 -4.67 -20.87 0.19
N PRO A 38 -3.63 -21.51 -0.36
CA PRO A 38 -2.92 -22.61 0.30
C PRO A 38 -2.48 -22.24 1.72
N LYS A 39 -2.55 -23.18 2.66
CA LYS A 39 -2.21 -22.94 4.08
C LYS A 39 -0.79 -22.39 4.25
N ILE A 40 0.16 -22.94 3.49
CA ILE A 40 1.56 -22.51 3.52
C ILE A 40 1.73 -21.05 3.09
N MET A 41 0.94 -20.55 2.13
CA MET A 41 0.97 -19.14 1.75
C MET A 41 0.45 -18.23 2.87
N GLN A 42 -0.53 -18.69 3.65
CA GLN A 42 -1.04 -17.95 4.81
C GLN A 42 -0.02 -17.91 5.94
N GLU A 43 0.68 -19.02 6.19
CA GLU A 43 1.77 -19.11 7.18
C GLU A 43 3.00 -18.25 6.81
N MET A 44 3.13 -17.92 5.52
CA MET A 44 4.17 -17.05 4.97
C MET A 44 3.68 -15.64 4.61
N ASN A 45 2.56 -15.21 5.18
CA ASN A 45 2.05 -13.85 5.02
C ASN A 45 2.74 -12.90 5.99
N TYR A 46 3.65 -12.07 5.48
CA TYR A 46 4.40 -11.08 6.27
C TYR A 46 3.91 -9.65 6.02
N GLY A 47 2.64 -9.50 5.63
CA GLY A 47 2.00 -8.22 5.36
C GLY A 47 1.26 -7.59 6.54
N CYS A 48 1.15 -6.26 6.51
CA CYS A 48 0.44 -5.43 7.48
C CYS A 48 -0.95 -4.97 7.00
N GLY A 49 -1.33 -5.29 5.76
CA GLY A 49 -2.60 -4.91 5.15
C GLY A 49 -2.98 -5.79 3.97
N SER A 50 -3.98 -5.35 3.22
CA SER A 50 -4.24 -5.86 1.87
C SER A 50 -3.86 -4.80 0.84
N THR A 51 -3.20 -5.23 -0.23
CA THR A 51 -2.87 -4.40 -1.40
C THR A 51 -3.76 -4.73 -2.60
N VAL A 52 -4.69 -5.66 -2.43
CA VAL A 52 -5.56 -6.19 -3.48
C VAL A 52 -6.93 -5.55 -3.31
N ASP A 53 -7.29 -4.67 -4.24
CA ASP A 53 -8.61 -4.03 -4.31
C ASP A 53 -9.20 -4.24 -5.70
N ALA A 54 -10.44 -4.75 -5.76
CA ALA A 54 -11.12 -5.04 -7.03
C ALA A 54 -11.27 -3.80 -7.93
N ARG A 55 -11.34 -2.59 -7.36
CA ARG A 55 -11.45 -1.32 -8.11
C ARG A 55 -10.17 -0.96 -8.83
N ASP A 56 -9.04 -1.40 -8.30
CA ASP A 56 -7.73 -1.22 -8.93
C ASP A 56 -7.44 -2.24 -10.00
N LEU A 57 -8.13 -3.37 -9.94
CA LEU A 57 -7.83 -4.56 -10.72
C LEU A 57 -8.79 -4.78 -11.90
N VAL A 58 -9.39 -3.69 -12.39
CA VAL A 58 -10.31 -3.71 -13.51
C VAL A 58 -9.58 -3.90 -14.86
N ASN A 59 -10.25 -4.52 -15.83
CA ASN A 59 -9.79 -4.66 -17.22
C ASN A 59 -8.52 -5.50 -17.43
N ASN A 60 -8.24 -6.49 -16.57
CA ASN A 60 -7.04 -7.35 -16.64
C ASN A 60 -5.74 -6.54 -16.66
N PRO A 61 -5.42 -5.78 -15.60
CA PRO A 61 -4.25 -4.92 -15.59
C PRO A 61 -2.96 -5.74 -15.58
N LYS A 62 -1.88 -5.11 -16.06
CA LYS A 62 -0.52 -5.61 -15.85
C LYS A 62 -0.01 -5.12 -14.50
N ILE A 63 0.40 -6.06 -13.65
CA ILE A 63 0.65 -5.81 -12.23
C ILE A 63 2.12 -6.08 -11.92
N LEU A 64 2.74 -5.21 -11.13
CA LEU A 64 4.02 -5.43 -10.47
C LEU A 64 3.79 -5.59 -8.97
N TYR A 65 4.40 -6.60 -8.36
CA TYR A 65 4.45 -6.76 -6.91
C TYR A 65 5.89 -6.97 -6.44
N VAL A 66 6.32 -6.24 -5.42
CA VAL A 66 7.69 -6.30 -4.89
C VAL A 66 7.68 -6.75 -3.42
N GLY A 67 8.52 -7.72 -3.09
CA GLY A 67 8.50 -8.43 -1.81
C GLY A 67 7.46 -9.55 -1.83
N VAL A 68 7.72 -10.63 -2.57
CA VAL A 68 6.71 -11.64 -2.94
C VAL A 68 6.32 -12.56 -1.78
N GLY A 69 7.19 -12.70 -0.78
CA GLY A 69 7.00 -13.61 0.34
C GLY A 69 6.66 -15.05 -0.12
N GLY A 70 5.63 -15.63 0.49
CA GLY A 70 5.11 -16.96 0.10
C GLY A 70 4.30 -16.99 -1.21
N GLY A 71 4.06 -15.84 -1.86
CA GLY A 71 3.32 -15.74 -3.13
C GLY A 71 1.81 -15.56 -3.00
N MET A 72 1.31 -15.24 -1.80
CA MET A 72 -0.13 -15.08 -1.55
C MET A 72 -0.75 -13.96 -2.38
N GLU A 73 -0.16 -12.76 -2.37
CA GLU A 73 -0.65 -11.61 -3.12
C GLU A 73 -0.55 -11.84 -4.62
N LEU A 74 0.50 -12.52 -5.10
CA LEU A 74 0.63 -12.88 -6.51
C LEU A 74 -0.51 -13.78 -6.99
N LEU A 75 -0.92 -14.74 -6.17
CA LEU A 75 -2.09 -15.59 -6.43
C LEU A 75 -3.39 -14.74 -6.44
N GLN A 76 -3.55 -13.82 -5.48
CA GLN A 76 -4.71 -12.94 -5.42
C GLN A 76 -4.79 -11.99 -6.63
N PHE A 77 -3.68 -11.36 -7.02
CA PHE A 77 -3.61 -10.53 -8.24
C PHE A 77 -3.91 -11.34 -9.50
N SER A 78 -3.43 -12.58 -9.57
CA SER A 78 -3.70 -13.48 -10.71
C SER A 78 -5.19 -13.81 -10.85
N TYR A 79 -5.99 -13.70 -9.79
CA TYR A 79 -7.44 -13.85 -9.87
C TYR A 79 -8.07 -12.82 -10.83
N PHE A 80 -7.55 -11.58 -10.79
CA PHE A 80 -8.01 -10.45 -11.60
C PHE A 80 -7.24 -10.28 -12.92
N SER A 81 -6.05 -10.86 -13.04
CA SER A 81 -5.24 -10.85 -14.25
C SER A 81 -4.78 -12.25 -14.62
N ARG A 82 -5.61 -12.97 -15.39
CA ARG A 82 -5.37 -14.37 -15.82
C ARG A 82 -4.61 -14.47 -17.13
N GLN A 83 -3.69 -13.54 -17.36
CA GLN A 83 -2.85 -13.50 -18.56
C GLN A 83 -1.48 -14.07 -18.22
N LYS A 84 -0.87 -14.79 -19.16
CA LYS A 84 0.51 -15.26 -19.02
C LYS A 84 1.45 -14.07 -18.76
N GLY A 85 2.14 -14.07 -17.63
CA GLY A 85 2.99 -12.95 -17.18
C GLY A 85 2.23 -11.65 -16.90
N GLY A 86 0.92 -11.72 -16.62
CA GLY A 86 0.10 -10.57 -16.25
C GLY A 86 0.47 -9.99 -14.89
N VAL A 87 0.99 -10.84 -13.99
CA VAL A 87 1.52 -10.45 -12.68
C VAL A 87 3.03 -10.66 -12.66
N ILE A 88 3.79 -9.61 -12.41
CA ILE A 88 5.25 -9.65 -12.27
C ILE A 88 5.57 -9.61 -10.78
N GLY A 89 6.24 -10.64 -10.26
CA GLY A 89 6.68 -10.71 -8.87
C GLY A 89 8.18 -10.56 -8.75
N LEU A 90 8.66 -9.63 -7.91
CA LEU A 90 10.08 -9.39 -7.65
C LEU A 90 10.43 -9.60 -6.17
N ASP A 91 11.49 -10.35 -5.92
CA ASP A 91 12.08 -10.48 -4.58
C ASP A 91 13.61 -10.51 -4.67
N VAL A 92 14.27 -10.11 -3.59
CA VAL A 92 15.73 -10.12 -3.47
C VAL A 92 16.24 -11.44 -2.86
N VAL A 93 15.39 -12.17 -2.13
CA VAL A 93 15.73 -13.41 -1.41
C VAL A 93 15.47 -14.62 -2.30
N ASP A 94 16.51 -15.35 -2.66
CA ASP A 94 16.41 -16.53 -3.55
C ASP A 94 15.51 -17.61 -2.94
N GLU A 95 15.62 -17.84 -1.64
CA GLU A 95 14.82 -18.82 -0.90
C GLU A 95 13.32 -18.48 -0.90
N MET A 96 12.96 -17.18 -0.88
CA MET A 96 11.55 -16.76 -1.02
C MET A 96 11.02 -17.01 -2.43
N LEU A 97 11.84 -16.77 -3.46
CA LEU A 97 11.47 -17.07 -4.84
C LEU A 97 11.24 -18.58 -5.02
N GLU A 98 12.10 -19.42 -4.45
CA GLU A 98 11.94 -20.88 -4.48
C GLU A 98 10.69 -21.35 -3.73
N ALA A 99 10.44 -20.82 -2.54
CA ALA A 99 9.24 -21.11 -1.75
C ALA A 99 7.97 -20.71 -2.51
N SER A 100 7.91 -19.50 -3.07
CA SER A 100 6.80 -19.03 -3.91
C SER A 100 6.54 -19.97 -5.09
N ARG A 101 7.58 -20.40 -5.83
CA ARG A 101 7.42 -21.36 -6.94
C ARG A 101 6.84 -22.69 -6.50
N LYS A 102 7.23 -23.19 -5.32
CA LYS A 102 6.67 -24.42 -4.75
C LYS A 102 5.20 -24.22 -4.38
N ASN A 103 4.89 -23.10 -3.72
CA ASN A 103 3.54 -22.78 -3.28
C ASN A 103 2.58 -22.60 -4.48
N PHE A 104 3.04 -22.07 -5.61
CA PHE A 104 2.22 -21.98 -6.83
C PHE A 104 1.76 -23.34 -7.36
N LYS A 105 2.55 -24.41 -7.20
CA LYS A 105 2.13 -25.76 -7.60
C LYS A 105 0.96 -26.24 -6.74
N GLU A 106 1.02 -26.01 -5.43
CA GLU A 106 -0.09 -26.31 -4.53
C GLU A 106 -1.31 -25.43 -4.84
N ALA A 107 -1.11 -24.16 -5.18
CA ALA A 107 -2.19 -23.28 -5.60
C ALA A 107 -2.87 -23.78 -6.89
N GLU A 108 -2.12 -24.29 -7.88
CA GLU A 108 -2.68 -24.89 -9.11
C GLU A 108 -3.52 -26.13 -8.82
N GLU A 109 -3.15 -26.95 -7.82
CA GLU A 109 -3.93 -28.11 -7.39
C GLU A 109 -5.24 -27.73 -6.69
N GLN A 110 -5.26 -26.58 -6.01
CA GLN A 110 -6.43 -26.10 -5.25
C GLN A 110 -7.34 -25.15 -6.03
N ASN A 111 -6.86 -24.60 -7.15
CA ASN A 111 -7.53 -23.59 -7.95
C ASN A 111 -7.48 -23.94 -9.45
N ASP A 112 -8.54 -24.55 -9.99
CA ASP A 112 -8.61 -24.98 -11.40
C ASP A 112 -8.34 -23.86 -12.42
N TRP A 113 -8.68 -22.62 -12.04
CA TRP A 113 -8.51 -21.43 -12.86
C TRP A 113 -7.09 -20.87 -12.85
N PHE A 114 -6.29 -21.17 -11.83
CA PHE A 114 -4.95 -20.61 -11.68
C PHE A 114 -3.95 -21.39 -12.53
N LYS A 115 -3.03 -20.65 -13.14
CA LYS A 115 -1.85 -21.19 -13.81
C LYS A 115 -0.66 -20.37 -13.32
N SER A 116 0.38 -21.06 -12.88
CA SER A 116 1.64 -20.45 -12.44
C SER A 116 2.27 -19.58 -13.51
N GLU A 117 1.98 -19.83 -14.80
CA GLU A 117 2.43 -18.98 -15.90
C GLU A 117 1.78 -17.58 -15.94
N PHE A 118 0.71 -17.34 -15.17
CA PHE A 118 0.16 -15.99 -14.99
C PHE A 118 1.14 -15.10 -14.23
N VAL A 119 2.03 -15.71 -13.44
CA VAL A 119 3.05 -15.04 -12.65
C VAL A 119 4.42 -15.13 -13.31
N ASP A 120 5.01 -13.99 -13.58
CA ASP A 120 6.41 -13.84 -13.98
C ASP A 120 7.26 -13.50 -12.76
N LEU A 121 7.76 -14.55 -12.10
CA LEU A 121 8.53 -14.43 -10.88
C LEU A 121 10.03 -14.30 -11.18
N ARG A 122 10.66 -13.22 -10.72
CA ARG A 122 12.07 -12.90 -11.00
C ARG A 122 12.79 -12.39 -9.75
N LYS A 123 14.11 -12.53 -9.74
CA LYS A 123 14.96 -11.82 -8.78
C LYS A 123 15.05 -10.34 -9.17
N GLY A 124 14.83 -9.44 -8.22
CA GLY A 124 14.83 -8.00 -8.48
C GLY A 124 14.78 -7.17 -7.20
N ASP A 125 15.23 -5.93 -7.31
CA ASP A 125 15.33 -4.98 -6.20
C ASP A 125 14.44 -3.76 -6.49
N ALA A 126 13.70 -3.29 -5.48
CA ALA A 126 12.89 -2.07 -5.56
C ALA A 126 13.73 -0.82 -5.91
N LEU A 127 15.03 -0.84 -5.61
CA LEU A 127 15.94 0.26 -5.90
C LEU A 127 16.39 0.32 -7.37
N ASN A 128 16.10 -0.71 -8.16
CA ASN A 128 16.41 -0.78 -9.59
C ASN A 128 15.53 -1.83 -10.27
N LEU A 129 14.29 -1.46 -10.57
CA LEU A 129 13.28 -2.35 -11.13
C LEU A 129 13.67 -2.73 -12.57
N PRO A 130 13.76 -4.04 -12.90
CA PRO A 130 14.11 -4.52 -14.25
C PRO A 130 12.90 -4.45 -15.20
N LEU A 131 12.24 -3.30 -15.23
CA LEU A 131 11.06 -3.00 -16.03
C LEU A 131 11.27 -1.68 -16.77
N GLU A 132 10.68 -1.59 -17.95
CA GLU A 132 10.64 -0.34 -18.73
C GLU A 132 9.74 0.70 -18.07
N ASP A 133 9.97 1.96 -18.42
CA ASP A 133 9.12 3.09 -18.01
C ASP A 133 7.68 2.87 -18.50
N ASN A 134 6.70 3.29 -17.69
CA ASN A 134 5.28 3.27 -18.04
C ASN A 134 4.80 1.90 -18.58
N SER A 135 5.23 0.81 -17.96
CA SER A 135 5.01 -0.55 -18.43
C SER A 135 3.96 -1.33 -17.64
N VAL A 136 3.57 -0.88 -16.44
CA VAL A 136 2.56 -1.53 -15.58
C VAL A 136 1.43 -0.59 -15.19
N ASP A 137 0.23 -1.16 -15.01
CA ASP A 137 -0.98 -0.41 -14.64
C ASP A 137 -1.10 -0.27 -13.11
N VAL A 138 -0.69 -1.31 -12.39
CA VAL A 138 -0.67 -1.36 -10.92
C VAL A 138 0.70 -1.82 -10.44
N ALA A 139 1.26 -1.12 -9.47
CA ALA A 139 2.41 -1.55 -8.70
C ALA A 139 1.97 -1.72 -7.25
N ALA A 140 2.47 -2.72 -6.56
CA ALA A 140 2.08 -2.97 -5.18
C ALA A 140 3.22 -3.53 -4.33
N GLN A 141 3.15 -3.25 -3.03
CA GLN A 141 4.05 -3.78 -2.00
C GLN A 141 3.35 -3.75 -0.65
N ASN A 142 3.70 -4.69 0.22
CA ASN A 142 3.15 -4.78 1.57
C ASN A 142 4.31 -4.84 2.57
N CYS A 143 4.39 -3.87 3.47
CA CYS A 143 5.43 -3.80 4.48
C CYS A 143 6.86 -3.86 3.88
N LEU A 144 7.12 -3.17 2.76
CA LEU A 144 8.45 -3.12 2.13
C LEU A 144 9.16 -1.79 2.40
N PHE A 145 8.47 -0.66 2.30
CA PHE A 145 9.12 0.65 2.28
C PHE A 145 9.76 1.04 3.60
N ASN A 146 9.20 0.59 4.73
CA ASN A 146 9.80 0.83 6.04
C ASN A 146 11.13 0.11 6.28
N ILE A 147 11.51 -0.84 5.42
CA ILE A 147 12.86 -1.42 5.47
C ILE A 147 13.87 -0.36 5.06
N PHE A 148 13.58 0.45 4.04
CA PHE A 148 14.53 1.38 3.46
C PHE A 148 14.87 2.55 4.38
N LYS A 149 16.13 2.98 4.33
CA LYS A 149 16.52 4.31 4.84
C LYS A 149 16.11 5.39 3.84
N ALA A 150 16.07 6.64 4.29
CA ALA A 150 15.44 7.75 3.57
C ALA A 150 15.85 7.86 2.08
N GLU A 151 17.13 7.76 1.74
CA GLU A 151 17.59 7.89 0.34
C GLU A 151 17.18 6.68 -0.52
N ASP A 152 17.25 5.47 0.04
CA ASP A 152 16.81 4.26 -0.64
C ASP A 152 15.29 4.25 -0.81
N LEU A 153 14.54 4.75 0.18
CA LEU A 153 13.09 4.89 0.11
C LEU A 153 12.69 5.87 -1.01
N LYS A 154 13.34 7.04 -1.12
CA LYS A 154 13.12 7.97 -2.23
C LYS A 154 13.36 7.29 -3.59
N LYS A 155 14.43 6.50 -3.68
CA LYS A 155 14.78 5.79 -4.91
C LYS A 155 13.75 4.71 -5.26
N ALA A 156 13.30 3.93 -4.26
CA ALA A 156 12.27 2.91 -4.44
C ALA A 156 10.94 3.52 -4.92
N ILE A 157 10.50 4.62 -4.29
CA ILE A 157 9.29 5.35 -4.71
C ILE A 157 9.45 5.89 -6.15
N ALA A 158 10.60 6.46 -6.49
CA ALA A 158 10.89 6.96 -7.84
C ALA A 158 10.85 5.84 -8.89
N GLU A 159 11.39 4.65 -8.57
CA GLU A 159 11.32 3.47 -9.44
C GLU A 159 9.88 2.99 -9.65
N MET A 160 9.07 2.92 -8.57
CA MET A 160 7.64 2.60 -8.69
C MET A 160 6.90 3.61 -9.58
N TYR A 161 7.17 4.90 -9.40
CA TYR A 161 6.60 5.96 -10.24
C TYR A 161 7.04 5.83 -11.70
N ARG A 162 8.32 5.48 -11.96
CA ARG A 162 8.88 5.32 -13.31
C ARG A 162 8.18 4.21 -14.08
N VAL A 163 8.00 3.03 -13.47
CA VAL A 163 7.43 1.86 -14.14
C VAL A 163 5.91 1.96 -14.32
N LEU A 164 5.21 2.74 -13.49
CA LEU A 164 3.77 2.95 -13.62
C LEU A 164 3.42 3.75 -14.87
N LYS A 165 2.40 3.32 -15.61
CA LYS A 165 1.79 4.12 -16.69
C LYS A 165 1.18 5.42 -16.14
N PRO A 166 0.95 6.44 -16.99
CA PRO A 166 0.06 7.54 -16.63
C PRO A 166 -1.28 7.02 -16.10
N HIS A 167 -1.77 7.57 -14.98
CA HIS A 167 -2.97 7.10 -14.25
C HIS A 167 -2.86 5.68 -13.67
N GLY A 168 -1.67 5.08 -13.72
CA GLY A 168 -1.34 3.88 -12.95
C GLY A 168 -1.26 4.19 -11.47
N ARG A 169 -1.35 3.16 -10.64
CA ARG A 169 -1.41 3.31 -9.18
C ARG A 169 -0.42 2.44 -8.44
N LEU A 170 0.19 3.01 -7.42
CA LEU A 170 0.96 2.30 -6.40
C LEU A 170 0.03 2.00 -5.22
N VAL A 171 -0.27 0.74 -4.98
CA VAL A 171 -1.11 0.29 -3.85
C VAL A 171 -0.22 -0.34 -2.79
N MET A 172 -0.32 0.15 -1.56
CA MET A 172 0.56 -0.31 -0.49
C MET A 172 -0.11 -0.36 0.86
N SER A 173 0.44 -1.21 1.72
CA SER A 173 0.17 -1.16 3.16
C SER A 173 1.50 -1.06 3.89
N ASP A 174 1.65 -0.08 4.75
CA ASP A 174 2.86 0.11 5.56
C ASP A 174 2.54 0.54 6.99
N PRO A 175 3.43 0.23 7.95
CA PRO A 175 3.35 0.76 9.29
C PRO A 175 3.67 2.26 9.34
N THR A 176 2.98 3.01 10.18
CA THR A 176 3.23 4.44 10.43
C THR A 176 3.29 4.71 11.92
N CYS A 177 4.08 5.70 12.31
CA CYS A 177 4.27 6.07 13.71
C CYS A 177 4.34 7.58 13.85
N GLU A 178 3.32 8.17 14.51
CA GLU A 178 3.28 9.61 14.80
C GLU A 178 4.19 9.98 15.98
N GLN A 179 4.45 9.03 16.89
CA GLN A 179 5.37 9.24 18.01
C GLN A 179 6.83 9.20 17.53
N PRO A 180 7.71 10.06 18.09
CA PRO A 180 9.14 9.96 17.82
C PRO A 180 9.69 8.62 18.35
N MET A 181 10.64 8.04 17.63
CA MET A 181 11.44 6.90 18.10
C MET A 181 12.87 7.38 18.33
N ASN A 182 13.52 6.88 19.40
CA ASN A 182 14.91 7.19 19.69
C ASN A 182 15.87 6.58 18.64
N ASP A 183 17.12 7.04 18.66
CA ASP A 183 18.14 6.61 17.70
C ASP A 183 18.48 5.12 17.82
N ASN A 184 18.37 4.53 19.00
CA ASN A 184 18.67 3.11 19.22
C ASN A 184 17.66 2.25 18.47
N LEU A 185 16.36 2.53 18.59
CA LEU A 185 15.33 1.86 17.81
C LEU A 185 15.51 2.12 16.30
N ARG A 186 15.72 3.38 15.89
CA ARG A 186 15.85 3.76 14.46
C ARG A 186 17.02 3.06 13.75
N ASN A 187 18.08 2.73 14.49
CA ASN A 187 19.29 2.09 13.99
C ASN A 187 19.36 0.58 14.30
N ASP A 188 18.31 -0.02 14.88
CA ASP A 188 18.21 -1.47 14.99
C ASP A 188 17.82 -2.07 13.63
N ASP A 189 18.79 -2.73 13.00
CA ASP A 189 18.63 -3.34 11.67
C ASP A 189 17.61 -4.49 11.67
N ARG A 190 17.42 -5.19 12.79
CA ARG A 190 16.42 -6.26 12.90
C ARG A 190 15.02 -5.66 13.01
N LEU A 191 14.80 -4.66 13.86
CA LEU A 191 13.51 -3.96 13.95
C LEU A 191 13.14 -3.27 12.64
N ARG A 192 14.15 -2.84 11.87
CA ARG A 192 13.97 -2.27 10.53
C ARG A 192 13.55 -3.33 9.52
N ALA A 193 14.19 -4.51 9.52
CA ALA A 193 13.77 -5.65 8.70
C ALA A 193 12.33 -6.11 9.01
N LEU A 194 11.88 -5.93 10.26
CA LEU A 194 10.51 -6.17 10.71
C LEU A 194 9.54 -4.99 10.43
N CYS A 195 10.00 -3.96 9.73
CA CYS A 195 9.22 -2.79 9.32
C CYS A 195 8.68 -1.94 10.48
N LEU A 196 9.26 -2.08 11.67
CA LEU A 196 8.84 -1.38 12.88
C LEU A 196 9.57 -0.05 13.01
N SER A 197 10.90 -0.08 13.09
CA SER A 197 11.71 1.11 13.38
C SER A 197 11.89 2.06 12.19
N GLY A 198 11.49 1.64 11.00
CA GLY A 198 11.45 2.50 9.81
C GLY A 198 10.15 3.28 9.63
N SER A 199 9.13 3.02 10.44
CA SER A 199 7.82 3.67 10.32
C SER A 199 7.92 5.19 10.47
N LEU A 200 7.34 5.91 9.51
CA LEU A 200 7.31 7.37 9.46
C LEU A 200 5.93 7.90 9.88
N PRO A 201 5.83 9.17 10.31
CA PRO A 201 4.55 9.86 10.41
C PRO A 201 3.84 9.88 9.05
N ILE A 202 2.52 9.79 9.04
CA ILE A 202 1.72 9.71 7.79
C ILE A 202 2.06 10.89 6.87
N LYS A 203 2.19 12.09 7.45
CA LYS A 203 2.50 13.32 6.69
C LYS A 203 3.85 13.23 5.96
N GLU A 204 4.87 12.68 6.59
CA GLU A 204 6.19 12.53 5.97
C GLU A 204 6.17 11.47 4.88
N TYR A 205 5.52 10.33 5.16
CA TYR A 205 5.37 9.24 4.20
C TYR A 205 4.62 9.69 2.93
N VAL A 206 3.47 10.34 3.10
CA VAL A 206 2.69 10.94 2.01
C VAL A 206 3.51 11.97 1.25
N LYS A 207 4.26 12.82 1.95
CA LYS A 207 5.11 13.83 1.30
C LYS A 207 6.11 13.17 0.34
N MET A 208 6.74 12.06 0.74
CA MET A 208 7.69 11.34 -0.12
C MET A 208 7.03 10.81 -1.40
N LEU A 209 5.78 10.35 -1.32
CA LEU A 209 5.00 9.95 -2.50
C LEU A 209 4.73 11.16 -3.40
N THR A 210 4.25 12.27 -2.83
CA THR A 210 3.93 13.46 -3.63
C THR A 210 5.16 14.12 -4.25
N ASP A 211 6.32 14.08 -3.55
CA ASP A 211 7.60 14.57 -4.06
C ASP A 211 8.11 13.76 -5.26
N ALA A 212 7.74 12.47 -5.35
CA ALA A 212 8.03 11.63 -6.50
C ALA A 212 7.13 11.91 -7.72
N GLY A 213 6.01 12.60 -7.51
CA GLY A 213 5.11 13.07 -8.58
C GLY A 213 3.69 12.52 -8.54
N PHE A 214 3.30 11.74 -7.52
CA PHE A 214 1.92 11.26 -7.38
C PHE A 214 0.97 12.44 -7.07
N GLY A 215 0.12 12.81 -8.02
CA GLY A 215 -0.82 13.93 -7.88
C GLY A 215 -2.04 13.63 -7.01
N THR A 216 -2.40 12.35 -6.87
CA THR A 216 -3.55 11.90 -6.06
C THR A 216 -3.09 10.83 -5.07
N ILE A 217 -3.47 10.97 -3.80
CA ILE A 217 -3.20 9.98 -2.75
C ILE A 217 -4.50 9.66 -2.03
N GLU A 218 -4.81 8.38 -1.95
CA GLU A 218 -5.98 7.85 -1.25
C GLU A 218 -5.52 7.11 0.02
N ILE A 219 -5.96 7.55 1.20
CA ILE A 219 -5.79 6.77 2.43
C ILE A 219 -7.05 5.91 2.63
N ARG A 220 -6.90 4.61 2.37
CA ARG A 220 -8.02 3.66 2.29
C ARG A 220 -8.33 2.96 3.60
N ALA A 221 -7.33 2.84 4.47
CA ALA A 221 -7.51 2.36 5.82
C ALA A 221 -6.43 2.93 6.73
N ARG A 222 -6.77 3.03 8.03
CA ARG A 222 -5.83 3.24 9.13
C ARG A 222 -6.23 2.32 10.27
N LYS A 223 -5.31 1.49 10.74
CA LYS A 223 -5.60 0.46 11.75
C LYS A 223 -4.47 0.32 12.78
N PRO A 224 -4.79 -0.09 14.02
CA PRO A 224 -3.77 -0.50 14.99
C PRO A 224 -2.86 -1.59 14.41
N TYR A 225 -1.56 -1.50 14.66
CA TYR A 225 -0.60 -2.51 14.20
C TYR A 225 0.21 -3.12 15.35
N ARG A 226 1.06 -2.33 16.03
CA ARG A 226 1.98 -2.84 17.07
C ARG A 226 2.22 -1.82 18.19
N ILE A 227 2.71 -2.32 19.32
CA ILE A 227 3.26 -1.53 20.43
C ILE A 227 4.72 -1.93 20.62
N LEU A 228 5.61 -0.95 20.73
CA LEU A 228 6.94 -1.15 21.30
C LEU A 228 6.89 -0.69 22.76
N ASP A 229 6.98 -1.62 23.70
CA ASP A 229 6.93 -1.34 25.13
C ASP A 229 8.32 -1.34 25.80
N PRO A 230 8.49 -0.58 26.91
CA PRO A 230 9.77 -0.50 27.64
C PRO A 230 10.32 -1.80 28.21
N LYS A 231 9.52 -2.90 28.29
CA LYS A 231 10.02 -4.18 28.82
C LYS A 231 10.74 -5.00 27.78
N ASN A 232 10.36 -4.85 26.51
CA ASN A 232 10.86 -5.67 25.40
C ASN A 232 11.71 -4.89 24.39
N TYR A 233 11.62 -3.55 24.41
CA TYR A 233 12.30 -2.67 23.48
C TYR A 233 13.02 -1.54 24.21
N ASP A 234 14.05 -1.00 23.57
CA ASP A 234 14.85 0.10 24.09
C ASP A 234 14.10 1.43 23.95
N THR A 235 13.12 1.66 24.83
CA THR A 235 12.29 2.86 24.90
C THR A 235 11.85 3.12 26.35
N ASP A 236 11.65 4.38 26.71
CA ASP A 236 11.15 4.77 28.03
C ASP A 236 9.61 4.88 28.07
N GLU A 237 8.95 4.85 26.91
CA GLU A 237 7.50 4.97 26.77
C GLU A 237 6.91 3.93 25.80
N LEU A 238 5.58 3.77 25.85
CA LEU A 238 4.85 2.96 24.88
C LEU A 238 4.81 3.69 23.53
N ILE A 239 5.35 3.05 22.49
CA ILE A 239 5.29 3.57 21.12
C ILE A 239 4.21 2.81 20.35
N TYR A 240 3.16 3.51 19.94
CA TYR A 240 2.04 2.99 19.20
C TYR A 240 2.26 3.14 17.69
N ILE A 241 2.30 2.00 17.01
CA ILE A 241 2.46 1.90 15.56
C ILE A 241 1.12 1.49 14.98
N GLU A 242 0.70 2.23 13.96
CA GLU A 242 -0.47 1.93 13.14
C GLU A 242 -0.03 1.39 11.79
N SER A 243 -0.97 0.92 10.98
CA SER A 243 -0.74 0.66 9.57
C SER A 243 -1.77 1.41 8.74
N ILE A 244 -1.31 1.98 7.64
CA ILE A 244 -2.17 2.62 6.64
C ILE A 244 -2.17 1.81 5.34
N GLU A 245 -3.30 1.80 4.67
CA GLU A 245 -3.43 1.33 3.28
C GLU A 245 -3.55 2.55 2.38
N VAL A 246 -2.70 2.64 1.36
CA VAL A 246 -2.58 3.81 0.48
C VAL A 246 -2.68 3.39 -0.98
N ALA A 247 -3.41 4.15 -1.78
CA ALA A 247 -3.26 4.14 -3.22
C ALA A 247 -2.75 5.51 -3.70
N ALA A 248 -1.53 5.53 -4.24
CA ALA A 248 -0.92 6.70 -4.83
C ALA A 248 -1.05 6.62 -6.35
N ILE A 249 -1.78 7.55 -6.96
CA ILE A 249 -2.13 7.51 -8.38
C ILE A 249 -1.27 8.50 -9.14
N LYS A 250 -0.71 8.05 -10.26
CA LYS A 250 0.13 8.83 -11.20
C LYS A 250 -0.74 9.75 -12.05
N ASP A 251 -1.57 10.53 -11.38
CA ASP A 251 -2.28 11.66 -11.95
C ASP A 251 -1.38 12.89 -12.00
N PRO A 252 -1.61 13.82 -12.95
CA PRO A 252 -0.91 15.09 -12.97
C PRO A 252 -1.05 15.82 -11.63
N MET A 253 0.06 16.36 -11.12
CA MET A 253 0.05 17.21 -9.92
C MET A 253 -0.76 18.48 -10.20
N PRO A 254 -1.85 18.77 -9.45
CA PRO A 254 -2.57 20.03 -9.58
C PRO A 254 -1.70 21.23 -9.19
N GLU A 255 -1.98 22.42 -9.75
CA GLU A 255 -1.20 23.65 -9.49
C GLU A 255 -1.20 24.05 -8.01
N ASP A 256 -2.27 23.75 -7.29
CA ASP A 256 -2.47 24.02 -5.86
C ASP A 256 -2.06 22.84 -4.97
N GLY A 257 -1.32 21.87 -5.51
CA GLY A 257 -0.77 20.72 -4.78
C GLY A 257 -1.62 19.45 -4.88
N PRO A 258 -1.15 18.35 -4.26
CA PRO A 258 -1.74 17.03 -4.43
C PRO A 258 -3.17 16.95 -3.88
N CYS A 259 -3.98 16.09 -4.49
CA CYS A 259 -5.30 15.72 -3.98
C CYS A 259 -5.17 14.57 -2.97
N MET A 260 -5.23 14.91 -1.68
CA MET A 260 -5.23 13.96 -0.57
C MET A 260 -6.66 13.55 -0.21
N PHE A 261 -6.97 12.26 -0.24
CA PHE A 261 -8.28 11.75 0.17
C PHE A 261 -8.15 10.94 1.46
N THR A 262 -8.55 11.55 2.58
CA THR A 262 -8.62 10.88 3.89
C THR A 262 -10.04 10.46 4.27
N GLY A 263 -10.94 10.39 3.27
CA GLY A 263 -12.34 10.01 3.45
C GLY A 263 -13.23 11.14 3.98
N ARG A 264 -12.91 12.39 3.63
CA ARG A 264 -13.77 13.55 3.92
C ARG A 264 -14.89 13.68 2.90
N ALA A 265 -16.03 14.19 3.34
CA ALA A 265 -17.19 14.45 2.50
C ALA A 265 -17.75 15.85 2.74
N ALA A 266 -18.37 16.41 1.71
CA ALA A 266 -19.14 17.63 1.75
C ALA A 266 -20.60 17.35 1.38
N ILE A 267 -21.55 17.90 2.15
CA ILE A 267 -22.99 17.76 1.90
C ILE A 267 -23.59 19.16 1.87
N TYR A 268 -24.11 19.57 0.72
CA TYR A 268 -24.87 20.81 0.58
C TYR A 268 -26.33 20.56 0.98
N PHE A 269 -26.89 21.40 1.86
CA PHE A 269 -28.27 21.28 2.33
C PHE A 269 -29.06 22.60 2.25
N GLY A 270 -28.61 23.54 1.42
CA GLY A 270 -29.28 24.83 1.20
C GLY A 270 -30.54 24.75 0.33
N ASP A 271 -31.06 25.93 -0.03
CA ASP A 271 -32.37 26.04 -0.68
C ASP A 271 -32.38 25.61 -2.16
N GLU A 272 -31.28 25.82 -2.89
CA GLU A 272 -31.16 25.50 -4.31
C GLU A 272 -30.96 23.98 -4.55
N ASP A 273 -31.13 23.52 -5.79
CA ASP A 273 -30.95 22.10 -6.16
C ASP A 273 -29.48 21.64 -6.05
N TYR A 274 -28.54 22.56 -6.19
CA TYR A 274 -27.11 22.29 -6.08
C TYR A 274 -26.32 23.56 -5.74
N TYR A 275 -25.11 23.35 -5.25
CA TYR A 275 -24.07 24.37 -5.14
C TYR A 275 -22.90 24.01 -6.05
N ASP A 276 -22.37 24.98 -6.78
CA ASP A 276 -21.22 24.81 -7.68
C ASP A 276 -20.13 25.78 -7.24
N ASP A 277 -18.97 25.23 -6.85
CA ASP A 277 -17.84 25.99 -6.33
C ASP A 277 -17.04 26.73 -7.43
N LYS A 278 -17.39 26.50 -8.71
CA LYS A 278 -16.72 27.02 -9.91
C LYS A 278 -15.25 26.60 -10.04
N LYS A 279 -14.86 25.56 -9.33
CA LYS A 279 -13.54 24.92 -9.35
C LYS A 279 -13.60 23.44 -9.70
N GLY A 280 -14.75 22.98 -10.19
CA GLY A 280 -14.97 21.61 -10.66
C GLY A 280 -15.75 20.72 -9.71
N HIS A 281 -16.28 21.26 -8.60
CA HIS A 281 -17.09 20.49 -7.65
C HIS A 281 -18.53 20.99 -7.64
N VAL A 282 -19.46 20.06 -7.90
CA VAL A 282 -20.91 20.31 -7.83
C VAL A 282 -21.50 19.48 -6.70
N LEU A 283 -21.97 20.16 -5.67
CA LEU A 283 -22.61 19.59 -4.49
C LEU A 283 -24.12 19.54 -4.71
N LEU A 284 -24.67 18.36 -4.97
CA LEU A 284 -26.11 18.15 -5.07
C LEU A 284 -26.78 18.23 -3.70
N LYS A 285 -27.99 18.80 -3.66
CA LYS A 285 -28.75 18.96 -2.41
C LYS A 285 -28.95 17.63 -1.70
N ASN A 286 -28.55 17.58 -0.42
CA ASN A 286 -28.63 16.45 0.50
C ASN A 286 -27.93 15.17 0.02
N GLN A 287 -26.92 15.29 -0.85
CA GLN A 287 -26.10 14.16 -1.28
C GLN A 287 -24.64 14.38 -0.87
N PRO A 288 -23.96 13.35 -0.35
CA PRO A 288 -22.53 13.45 -0.05
C PRO A 288 -21.72 13.43 -1.34
N LEU A 289 -20.76 14.36 -1.43
CA LEU A 289 -19.66 14.32 -2.37
C LEU A 289 -18.37 14.04 -1.60
N ALA A 290 -17.63 13.02 -2.02
CA ALA A 290 -16.29 12.80 -1.49
C ALA A 290 -15.36 13.91 -2.00
N VAL A 291 -14.59 14.51 -1.11
CA VAL A 291 -13.72 15.65 -1.43
C VAL A 291 -12.33 15.41 -0.88
N CYS A 292 -11.32 15.87 -1.60
CA CYS A 292 -9.95 15.86 -1.08
C CYS A 292 -9.80 16.89 0.05
N ASP A 293 -8.77 16.73 0.88
CA ASP A 293 -8.58 17.49 2.11
C ASP A 293 -8.51 19.01 1.86
N LYS A 294 -7.81 19.43 0.79
CA LYS A 294 -7.74 20.85 0.38
C LYS A 294 -9.08 21.40 -0.10
N THR A 295 -9.89 20.58 -0.79
CA THR A 295 -11.24 20.99 -1.22
C THR A 295 -12.16 21.12 0.00
N ALA A 296 -12.08 20.20 0.96
CA ALA A 296 -12.81 20.28 2.21
C ALA A 296 -12.45 21.55 3.01
N GLU A 297 -11.16 21.90 3.10
CA GLU A 297 -10.69 23.15 3.70
C GLU A 297 -11.19 24.39 2.94
N ALA A 298 -11.13 24.37 1.60
CA ALA A 298 -11.59 25.48 0.78
C ALA A 298 -13.11 25.72 0.92
N LEU A 299 -13.91 24.66 0.99
CA LEU A 299 -15.36 24.75 1.22
C LEU A 299 -15.66 25.25 2.64
N ALA A 300 -14.96 24.75 3.66
CA ALA A 300 -15.11 25.23 5.04
C ALA A 300 -14.78 26.72 5.16
N ALA A 301 -13.76 27.21 4.44
CA ALA A 301 -13.36 28.61 4.43
C ALA A 301 -14.40 29.56 3.82
N LEU A 302 -15.42 29.05 3.11
CA LEU A 302 -16.55 29.86 2.64
C LEU A 302 -17.44 30.35 3.79
N ASN A 303 -17.33 29.75 4.98
CA ASN A 303 -18.15 30.06 6.16
C ASN A 303 -19.66 30.05 5.87
N ARG A 304 -20.10 29.12 5.03
CA ARG A 304 -21.51 28.89 4.75
C ARG A 304 -22.13 28.04 5.85
N ASP A 305 -23.37 28.35 6.20
CA ASP A 305 -24.17 27.61 7.18
C ASP A 305 -25.01 26.49 6.54
N ASP A 306 -24.90 26.30 5.22
CA ASP A 306 -25.65 25.33 4.43
C ASP A 306 -24.79 24.28 3.71
N ILE A 307 -23.51 24.15 4.10
CA ILE A 307 -22.61 23.07 3.67
C ILE A 307 -22.01 22.41 4.91
N PHE A 308 -22.25 21.11 5.06
CA PHE A 308 -21.60 20.29 6.07
C PHE A 308 -20.31 19.70 5.52
N ILE A 309 -19.21 19.82 6.27
CA ILE A 309 -17.92 19.21 5.95
C ILE A 309 -17.59 18.19 7.03
N SER A 310 -17.33 16.95 6.64
CA SER A 310 -16.96 15.91 7.60
C SER A 310 -15.49 15.99 8.03
N GLU A 311 -15.21 15.41 9.19
CA GLU A 311 -13.86 15.01 9.58
C GLU A 311 -13.34 13.87 8.69
N SER A 312 -12.04 13.60 8.75
CA SER A 312 -11.40 12.46 8.07
C SER A 312 -11.84 11.15 8.70
N THR A 313 -12.34 10.24 7.88
CA THR A 313 -12.68 8.87 8.30
C THR A 313 -11.50 7.91 8.20
N TRP A 314 -10.42 8.32 7.53
CA TRP A 314 -9.27 7.48 7.17
C TRP A 314 -9.65 6.23 6.35
N HIS A 315 -10.82 6.31 5.72
CA HIS A 315 -11.36 5.28 4.86
C HIS A 315 -11.92 5.94 3.60
N TYR A 316 -11.13 5.88 2.53
CA TYR A 316 -11.57 6.32 1.21
C TYR A 316 -11.44 5.18 0.22
N ASP A 317 -12.48 5.00 -0.58
CA ASP A 317 -12.69 3.78 -1.34
C ASP A 317 -12.72 4.09 -2.86
N GLY A 318 -12.07 5.19 -3.24
CA GLY A 318 -11.95 5.66 -4.62
C GLY A 318 -13.18 6.45 -5.10
N GLY A 319 -13.20 6.78 -6.39
CA GLY A 319 -14.34 7.47 -7.03
C GLY A 319 -14.08 8.93 -7.44
N GLY A 320 -12.98 9.52 -6.98
CA GLY A 320 -12.60 10.91 -7.28
C GLY A 320 -13.49 11.96 -6.59
N CYS A 321 -13.13 13.23 -6.77
CA CYS A 321 -13.90 14.37 -6.26
C CYS A 321 -14.80 15.06 -7.31
N CYS A 322 -14.82 14.56 -8.54
CA CYS A 322 -15.43 15.20 -9.71
C CYS A 322 -16.07 14.20 -10.67
#